data_AF-D1GJG8-F1
#
_entry.id   AF-D1GJG8-F1
#
_cell.length_a   1.000
_cell.length_b   1.000
_cell.length_c   1.000
_cell.angle_alpha   90.00
_cell.angle_beta   90.00
_cell.angle_gamma   90.00
#
_symmetry.space_group_name_H-M   'P 1'
#
loop_
_entity.id
_entity.type
_entity.pdbx_description
1 polymer ?
#
loop_
_entity_poly.entity_id
_entity_poly.type
_entity_poly.pdbx_seq_one_letter_code
_entity_poly.pdbx_strand_id
1 'polypeptide(L)'
;MIIFRIYVISNKRTFFDVYWIEIIIFFSFLTLGFILEQKFNIKKPRKWFFEFNTVILQRLLSIFAYYIPYLDVINTHLPLIEETHPYLVRLFLPNYIAESLQIIQQIPFLPFLYLMLGYGIFIRYKLPKDRLVRFNIMYGIIIISFQGIIHELFLNFTKIFCFDSTDRSEAALLTFLGWVLIFIPCFLRALFGKYESNPFLREAIEVHLGRDGPDFVWWDRGKNNKKPK
;
A
#
# COMPACT_ATOMS: atom_id res chain seq x y z
N MET A 1 0.32 -18.97 26.65
CA MET A 1 -0.98 -18.76 25.96
C MET A 1 -2.08 -18.12 26.84
N ILE A 2 -2.14 -18.35 28.16
CA ILE A 2 -3.20 -17.79 29.03
C ILE A 2 -2.91 -16.34 29.52
N ILE A 3 -1.64 -16.00 29.74
CA ILE A 3 -1.23 -14.63 30.18
C ILE A 3 -1.47 -13.59 29.08
N PHE A 4 -1.37 -14.00 27.81
CA PHE A 4 -1.74 -13.16 26.65
C PHE A 4 -3.23 -12.80 26.63
N ARG A 5 -4.11 -13.63 27.21
CA ARG A 5 -5.56 -13.42 27.16
C ARG A 5 -6.04 -12.37 28.17
N ILE A 6 -5.35 -12.20 29.30
CA ILE A 6 -5.77 -11.30 30.38
C ILE A 6 -5.26 -9.87 30.13
N TYR A 7 -4.03 -9.70 29.62
CA TYR A 7 -3.49 -8.38 29.30
C TYR A 7 -4.11 -7.74 28.04
N VAL A 8 -4.57 -8.57 27.10
CA VAL A 8 -5.26 -8.14 25.88
C VAL A 8 -6.63 -7.52 26.18
N ILE A 9 -7.29 -7.88 27.28
CA ILE A 9 -8.65 -7.36 27.58
C ILE A 9 -8.61 -5.94 28.18
N SER A 10 -7.59 -5.63 28.99
CA SER A 10 -7.52 -4.33 29.69
C SER A 10 -7.02 -3.19 28.80
N ASN A 11 -6.06 -3.45 27.89
CA ASN A 11 -5.49 -2.43 27.01
C ASN A 11 -6.27 -2.24 25.68
N LYS A 12 -7.23 -3.14 25.40
CA LYS A 12 -8.10 -3.07 24.22
C LYS A 12 -9.07 -1.89 24.27
N ARG A 13 -9.58 -1.49 25.44
CA ARG A 13 -10.55 -0.38 25.54
C ARG A 13 -9.88 0.97 25.29
N THR A 14 -8.85 1.30 26.06
CA THR A 14 -8.17 2.60 25.99
C THR A 14 -7.50 2.89 24.64
N PHE A 15 -6.92 1.89 23.98
CA PHE A 15 -6.26 2.08 22.68
C PHE A 15 -7.24 2.13 21.49
N PHE A 16 -8.35 1.38 21.55
CA PHE A 16 -9.47 1.56 20.61
C PHE A 16 -10.10 2.94 20.78
N ASP A 17 -10.31 3.38 22.03
CA ASP A 17 -10.99 4.64 22.30
C ASP A 17 -10.25 5.84 21.72
N VAL A 18 -8.91 5.88 21.78
CA VAL A 18 -8.12 6.99 21.19
C VAL A 18 -8.21 7.02 19.65
N TYR A 19 -8.09 5.87 18.98
CA TYR A 19 -8.21 5.80 17.52
C TYR A 19 -9.63 6.14 17.04
N TRP A 20 -10.65 5.66 17.76
CA TRP A 20 -12.03 6.03 17.49
C TRP A 20 -12.28 7.51 17.78
N ILE A 21 -11.66 8.09 18.81
CA ILE A 21 -11.74 9.53 19.08
C ILE A 21 -11.11 10.32 17.94
N GLU A 22 -9.95 9.93 17.41
CA GLU A 22 -9.31 10.61 16.26
C GLU A 22 -10.15 10.48 14.98
N ILE A 23 -10.69 9.30 14.71
CA ILE A 23 -11.62 9.05 13.60
C ILE A 23 -12.89 9.89 13.79
N ILE A 24 -13.47 9.89 14.99
CA ILE A 24 -14.65 10.68 15.34
C ILE A 24 -14.34 12.17 15.22
N ILE A 25 -13.18 12.66 15.65
CA ILE A 25 -12.76 14.05 15.50
C ILE A 25 -12.63 14.41 14.02
N PHE A 26 -12.01 13.55 13.21
CA PHE A 26 -11.88 13.75 11.77
C PHE A 26 -13.25 13.81 11.07
N PHE A 27 -14.12 12.84 11.33
CA PHE A 27 -15.49 12.84 10.80
C PHE A 27 -16.33 13.97 11.37
N SER A 28 -16.16 14.35 12.64
CA SER A 28 -16.84 15.48 13.27
C SER A 28 -16.39 16.80 12.66
N PHE A 29 -15.11 16.95 12.32
CA PHE A 29 -14.58 18.11 11.61
C PHE A 29 -15.15 18.21 10.19
N LEU A 30 -15.22 17.08 9.47
CA LEU A 30 -15.88 17.03 8.16
C LEU A 30 -17.37 17.38 8.26
N THR A 31 -18.06 16.87 9.29
CA THR A 31 -19.49 17.09 9.52
C THR A 31 -19.77 18.53 9.97
N LEU A 32 -18.94 19.11 10.84
CA LEU A 32 -19.00 20.52 11.23
C LEU A 32 -18.75 21.44 10.05
N GLY A 33 -17.77 21.12 9.21
CA GLY A 33 -17.54 21.81 7.94
C GLY A 33 -18.80 21.82 7.07
N PHE A 34 -19.49 20.67 6.96
CA PHE A 34 -20.74 20.52 6.22
C PHE A 34 -21.94 21.25 6.86
N ILE A 35 -22.08 21.23 8.19
CA ILE A 35 -23.17 21.94 8.89
C ILE A 35 -23.02 23.46 8.78
N LEU A 36 -21.81 23.97 8.99
CA LEU A 36 -21.50 25.38 8.81
C LEU A 36 -21.77 25.81 7.36
N GLU A 37 -21.49 24.94 6.39
CA GLU A 37 -21.79 25.17 4.98
C GLU A 37 -23.30 25.35 4.70
N GLN A 38 -24.15 24.47 5.24
CA GLN A 38 -25.62 24.59 5.11
C GLN A 38 -26.14 25.87 5.76
N LYS A 39 -25.59 26.25 6.91
CA LYS A 39 -26.04 27.42 7.68
C LYS A 39 -25.70 28.75 7.01
N PHE A 40 -24.58 28.84 6.28
CA PHE A 40 -24.11 30.10 5.67
C PHE A 40 -24.32 30.18 4.15
N ASN A 41 -24.91 29.16 3.51
CA ASN A 41 -25.32 29.13 2.09
C ASN A 41 -24.24 29.58 1.08
N ILE A 42 -22.98 29.28 1.39
CA ILE A 42 -21.82 29.69 0.59
C ILE A 42 -21.66 28.66 -0.54
N LYS A 43 -21.84 29.06 -1.81
CA LYS A 43 -21.77 28.13 -2.97
C LYS A 43 -20.35 27.64 -3.34
N LYS A 44 -19.30 28.33 -2.87
CA LYS A 44 -17.88 28.00 -3.11
C LYS A 44 -17.30 26.85 -2.22
N PRO A 45 -17.59 26.75 -0.91
CA PRO A 45 -17.04 25.70 -0.06
C PRO A 45 -17.53 24.29 -0.37
N ARG A 46 -18.74 24.11 -0.91
CA ARG A 46 -19.24 22.78 -1.30
C ARG A 46 -18.34 22.13 -2.37
N LYS A 47 -17.91 22.90 -3.39
CA LYS A 47 -16.95 22.45 -4.41
C LYS A 47 -15.58 22.16 -3.80
N TRP A 48 -15.08 23.07 -2.95
CA TRP A 48 -13.82 22.88 -2.25
C TRP A 48 -13.83 21.64 -1.34
N PHE A 49 -14.93 21.37 -0.64
CA PHE A 49 -15.11 20.18 0.20
C PHE A 49 -15.06 18.92 -0.65
N PHE A 50 -15.78 18.86 -1.77
CA PHE A 50 -15.71 17.71 -2.68
C PHE A 50 -14.31 17.53 -3.26
N GLU A 51 -13.63 18.60 -3.69
CA GLU A 51 -12.26 18.55 -4.20
C GLU A 51 -11.27 18.06 -3.13
N PHE A 52 -11.36 18.59 -1.91
CA PHE A 52 -10.52 18.20 -0.78
C PHE A 52 -10.71 16.73 -0.39
N ASN A 53 -11.95 16.28 -0.23
CA ASN A 53 -12.25 14.87 0.06
C ASN A 53 -11.83 13.95 -1.09
N THR A 54 -11.97 14.40 -2.34
CA THR A 54 -11.50 13.63 -3.51
C THR A 54 -9.98 13.47 -3.48
N VAL A 55 -9.23 14.52 -3.12
CA VAL A 55 -7.77 14.44 -2.97
C VAL A 55 -7.41 13.49 -1.82
N ILE A 56 -8.04 13.59 -0.65
CA ILE A 56 -7.77 12.67 0.46
C ILE A 56 -8.04 11.23 0.04
N LEU A 57 -9.20 10.96 -0.57
CA LEU A 57 -9.55 9.62 -1.04
C LEU A 57 -8.55 9.12 -2.08
N GLN A 58 -8.11 9.97 -3.00
CA GLN A 58 -7.07 9.66 -3.98
C GLN A 58 -5.75 9.26 -3.29
N ARG A 59 -5.32 9.97 -2.25
CA ARG A 59 -4.10 9.64 -1.48
C ARG A 59 -4.26 8.33 -0.72
N LEU A 60 -5.38 8.13 -0.04
CA LEU A 60 -5.66 6.89 0.69
C LEU A 60 -5.66 5.68 -0.25
N LEU A 61 -6.40 5.74 -1.36
CA LEU A 61 -6.42 4.66 -2.36
C LEU A 61 -5.03 4.39 -2.96
N SER A 62 -4.24 5.44 -3.16
CA SER A 62 -2.86 5.29 -3.64
C SER A 62 -1.95 4.60 -2.62
N ILE A 63 -2.12 4.89 -1.32
CA ILE A 63 -1.40 4.22 -0.23
C ILE A 63 -1.83 2.75 -0.14
N PHE A 64 -3.14 2.48 -0.20
CA PHE A 64 -3.68 1.13 -0.14
C PHE A 64 -3.20 0.21 -1.26
N ALA A 65 -2.75 0.76 -2.39
CA ALA A 65 -2.12 -0.02 -3.45
C ALA A 65 -0.93 -0.86 -2.94
N TYR A 66 -0.21 -0.40 -1.93
CA TYR A 66 0.97 -1.10 -1.39
C TYR A 66 0.64 -2.04 -0.21
N TYR A 67 -0.63 -2.08 0.23
CA TYR A 67 -1.03 -2.83 1.42
C TYR A 67 -0.83 -4.34 1.25
N ILE A 68 -1.33 -4.91 0.14
CA ILE A 68 -1.18 -6.36 -0.12
C ILE A 68 0.29 -6.76 -0.30
N PRO A 69 1.11 -6.08 -1.13
CA PRO A 69 2.54 -6.38 -1.22
C PRO A 69 3.26 -6.32 0.14
N TYR A 70 2.94 -5.31 0.96
CA TYR A 70 3.51 -5.15 2.29
C TYR A 70 3.13 -6.29 3.24
N LEU A 71 1.84 -6.69 3.25
CA LEU A 71 1.40 -7.82 4.06
C LEU A 71 2.05 -9.14 3.64
N ASP A 72 2.33 -9.33 2.35
CA ASP A 72 3.03 -10.51 1.87
C ASP A 72 4.48 -10.57 2.40
N VAL A 73 5.21 -9.44 2.43
CA VAL A 73 6.54 -9.35 3.07
C VAL A 73 6.47 -9.71 4.55
N ILE A 74 5.50 -9.17 5.26
CA ILE A 74 5.31 -9.48 6.68
C ILE A 74 5.04 -10.98 6.85
N ASN A 75 4.13 -11.54 6.07
CA ASN A 75 3.77 -12.95 6.17
C ASN A 75 4.98 -13.88 5.95
N THR A 76 5.89 -13.51 5.04
CA THR A 76 7.08 -14.31 4.72
C THR A 76 8.18 -14.19 5.77
N HIS A 77 8.50 -12.97 6.23
CA HIS A 77 9.71 -12.73 7.02
C HIS A 77 9.45 -12.66 8.53
N LEU A 78 8.32 -12.11 8.98
CA LEU A 78 8.09 -11.84 10.40
C LEU A 78 8.07 -13.11 11.27
N PRO A 79 7.49 -14.25 10.84
CA PRO A 79 7.54 -15.49 11.61
C PRO A 79 8.96 -16.00 11.87
N LEU A 80 9.89 -15.75 10.94
CA LEU A 80 11.29 -16.14 11.09
C LEU A 80 12.06 -15.20 12.02
N ILE A 81 11.60 -13.96 12.19
CA ILE A 81 12.22 -12.92 13.02
C ILE A 81 11.77 -13.04 14.50
N GLU A 82 10.55 -13.53 14.74
CA GLU A 82 9.95 -13.58 16.08
C GLU A 82 10.79 -14.34 17.10
N GLU A 83 11.52 -15.37 16.67
CA GLU A 83 12.34 -16.21 17.52
C GLU A 83 13.48 -15.43 18.21
N THR A 84 14.04 -14.40 17.56
CA THR A 84 15.20 -13.66 18.06
C THR A 84 14.92 -12.19 18.36
N HIS A 85 13.96 -11.56 17.67
CA HIS A 85 13.66 -10.12 17.78
C HIS A 85 12.17 -9.83 18.04
N PRO A 86 11.57 -10.33 19.14
CA PRO A 86 10.13 -10.22 19.39
C PRO A 86 9.64 -8.77 19.56
N TYR A 87 10.50 -7.85 20.02
CA TYR A 87 10.14 -6.44 20.14
C TYR A 87 9.98 -5.75 18.79
N LEU A 88 10.80 -6.12 17.81
CA LEU A 88 10.73 -5.59 16.46
C LEU A 88 9.46 -6.10 15.77
N VAL A 89 9.16 -7.39 15.93
CA VAL A 89 7.90 -7.99 15.47
C VAL A 89 6.69 -7.22 15.99
N ARG A 90 6.66 -6.86 17.28
CA ARG A 90 5.54 -6.08 17.86
C ARG A 90 5.35 -4.70 17.23
N LEU A 91 6.43 -4.05 16.79
CA LEU A 91 6.35 -2.74 16.13
C LEU A 91 5.69 -2.83 14.75
N PHE A 92 6.02 -3.88 14.00
CA PHE A 92 5.54 -4.08 12.62
C PHE A 92 4.29 -4.97 12.52
N LEU A 93 3.86 -5.58 13.62
CA LEU A 93 2.66 -6.41 13.74
C LEU A 93 1.64 -5.86 14.77
N PRO A 94 1.14 -4.62 14.59
CA PRO A 94 -0.02 -4.18 15.33
C PRO A 94 -1.23 -5.08 15.03
N ASN A 95 -2.19 -5.12 15.94
CA ASN A 95 -3.31 -6.08 15.88
C ASN A 95 -4.07 -6.09 14.55
N TYR A 96 -4.27 -4.92 13.91
CA TYR A 96 -4.95 -4.83 12.62
C TYR A 96 -4.17 -5.51 11.48
N ILE A 97 -2.82 -5.47 11.54
CA ILE A 97 -1.97 -6.20 10.59
C ILE A 97 -2.07 -7.69 10.87
N ALA A 98 -2.03 -8.11 12.14
CA ALA A 98 -2.17 -9.52 12.51
C ALA A 98 -3.52 -10.10 12.04
N GLU A 99 -4.63 -9.37 12.22
CA GLU A 99 -5.95 -9.75 11.72
C GLU A 99 -5.99 -9.81 10.19
N SER A 100 -5.34 -8.84 9.52
CA SER A 100 -5.25 -8.85 8.05
C SER A 100 -4.44 -10.04 7.53
N LEU A 101 -3.35 -10.41 8.21
CA LEU A 101 -2.56 -11.60 7.85
C LEU A 101 -3.36 -12.87 7.98
N GLN A 102 -4.22 -13.01 9.00
CA GLN A 102 -5.10 -14.17 9.12
C GLN A 102 -6.02 -14.31 7.90
N ILE A 103 -6.52 -13.19 7.37
CA ILE A 103 -7.34 -13.18 6.14
C ILE A 103 -6.49 -13.58 4.93
N ILE A 104 -5.27 -13.06 4.80
CA ILE A 104 -4.37 -13.42 3.68
C ILE A 104 -4.01 -14.92 3.72
N GLN A 105 -3.68 -15.44 4.90
CA GLN A 105 -3.31 -16.85 5.09
C GLN A 105 -4.47 -17.80 4.76
N GLN A 106 -5.73 -17.37 4.93
CA GLN A 106 -6.91 -18.13 4.51
C GLN A 106 -7.11 -18.14 2.98
N ILE A 107 -6.52 -17.18 2.26
CA ILE A 107 -6.67 -17.04 0.81
C ILE A 107 -5.27 -17.06 0.17
N PRO A 108 -4.66 -18.25 -0.02
CA PRO A 108 -3.28 -18.38 -0.48
C PRO A 108 -3.04 -17.81 -1.89
N PHE A 109 -4.10 -17.57 -2.66
CA PHE A 109 -4.04 -16.96 -4.00
C PHE A 109 -4.38 -15.45 -3.99
N LEU A 110 -4.41 -14.78 -2.83
CA LEU A 110 -4.70 -13.35 -2.73
C LEU A 110 -3.68 -12.47 -3.49
N PRO A 111 -2.36 -12.73 -3.47
CA PRO A 111 -1.41 -12.01 -4.33
C PRO A 111 -1.75 -12.16 -5.82
N PHE A 112 -2.18 -13.34 -6.24
CA PHE A 112 -2.62 -13.62 -7.60
C PHE A 112 -3.92 -12.87 -7.95
N LEU A 113 -4.91 -12.84 -7.05
CA LEU A 113 -6.12 -12.02 -7.23
C LEU A 113 -5.79 -10.54 -7.31
N TYR A 114 -4.88 -10.06 -6.46
CA TYR A 114 -4.42 -8.68 -6.50
C TYR A 114 -3.80 -8.34 -7.85
N LEU A 115 -2.97 -9.23 -8.42
CA LEU A 115 -2.41 -9.03 -9.75
C LEU A 115 -3.48 -9.08 -10.85
N MET A 116 -4.36 -10.08 -10.84
CA MET A 116 -5.37 -10.28 -11.88
C MET A 116 -6.46 -9.20 -11.86
N LEU A 117 -7.03 -8.92 -10.70
CA LEU A 117 -8.04 -7.87 -10.52
C LEU A 117 -7.41 -6.48 -10.63
N GLY A 118 -6.22 -6.29 -10.02
CA GLY A 118 -5.40 -5.10 -10.14
C GLY A 118 -5.18 -4.72 -11.60
N TYR A 119 -4.63 -5.64 -12.38
CA TYR A 119 -4.33 -5.40 -13.79
C TYR A 119 -5.59 -5.33 -14.65
N GLY A 120 -6.53 -6.26 -14.50
CA GLY A 120 -7.76 -6.32 -15.28
C GLY A 120 -8.64 -5.10 -15.05
N ILE A 121 -9.07 -4.87 -13.82
CA ILE A 121 -10.02 -3.80 -13.49
C ILE A 121 -9.34 -2.43 -13.56
N PHE A 122 -8.19 -2.29 -12.89
CA PHE A 122 -7.62 -0.97 -12.69
C PHE A 122 -6.81 -0.48 -13.87
N ILE A 123 -6.06 -1.37 -14.53
CA ILE A 123 -5.20 -0.97 -15.64
C ILE A 123 -5.95 -1.08 -16.98
N ARG A 124 -6.51 -2.27 -17.30
CA ARG A 124 -7.20 -2.51 -18.57
C ARG A 124 -8.54 -1.79 -18.66
N TYR A 125 -9.42 -1.90 -17.66
CA TYR A 125 -10.72 -1.22 -17.65
C TYR A 125 -10.66 0.25 -17.19
N LYS A 126 -9.48 0.74 -16.77
CA LYS A 126 -9.25 2.14 -16.36
C LYS A 126 -10.14 2.61 -15.21
N LEU A 127 -10.43 1.72 -14.24
CA LEU A 127 -11.23 2.00 -13.05
C LEU A 127 -10.34 1.99 -11.78
N PRO A 128 -10.22 3.07 -10.98
CA PRO A 128 -10.90 4.34 -11.12
C PRO A 128 -10.31 5.19 -12.25
N LYS A 129 -11.05 6.20 -12.70
CA LYS A 129 -10.56 7.16 -13.71
C LYS A 129 -9.25 7.83 -13.27
N ASP A 130 -9.10 8.04 -11.96
CA ASP A 130 -7.93 8.65 -11.36
C ASP A 130 -6.63 7.94 -11.76
N ARG A 131 -5.74 8.69 -12.41
CA ARG A 131 -4.49 8.15 -12.95
C ARG A 131 -3.46 7.89 -11.86
N LEU A 132 -3.41 8.70 -10.81
CA LEU A 132 -2.44 8.52 -9.72
C LEU A 132 -2.76 7.24 -8.95
N VAL A 133 -4.04 6.96 -8.68
CA VAL A 133 -4.43 5.70 -8.03
C VAL A 133 -4.00 4.51 -8.88
N ARG A 134 -4.32 4.53 -10.19
CA ARG A 134 -3.90 3.47 -11.12
C ARG A 134 -2.37 3.35 -11.25
N PHE A 135 -1.66 4.47 -11.17
CA PHE A 135 -0.19 4.48 -11.16
C PHE A 135 0.38 3.74 -9.96
N ASN A 136 -0.12 4.03 -8.75
CA ASN A 136 0.34 3.37 -7.53
C ASN A 136 -0.09 1.89 -7.51
N ILE A 137 -1.26 1.54 -8.07
CA ILE A 137 -1.68 0.13 -8.24
C ILE A 137 -0.73 -0.61 -9.18
N MET A 138 -0.40 -0.05 -10.35
CA MET A 138 0.56 -0.67 -11.27
C MET A 138 1.93 -0.83 -10.62
N TYR A 139 2.36 0.17 -9.84
CA TYR A 139 3.59 0.06 -9.08
C TYR A 139 3.50 -1.06 -8.02
N GLY A 140 2.40 -1.17 -7.28
CA GLY A 140 2.17 -2.28 -6.36
C GLY A 140 2.25 -3.66 -7.04
N ILE A 141 1.71 -3.79 -8.26
CA ILE A 141 1.82 -5.00 -9.09
C ILE A 141 3.28 -5.30 -9.48
N ILE A 142 4.06 -4.27 -9.83
CA ILE A 142 5.49 -4.45 -10.12
C ILE A 142 6.22 -4.93 -8.87
N ILE A 143 5.98 -4.30 -7.71
CA ILE A 143 6.60 -4.69 -6.44
C ILE A 143 6.29 -6.15 -6.11
N ILE A 144 5.02 -6.56 -6.13
CA ILE A 144 4.64 -7.93 -5.77
C ILE A 144 5.24 -8.97 -6.72
N SER A 145 5.41 -8.61 -8.00
CA SER A 145 6.02 -9.49 -9.01
C SER A 145 7.52 -9.68 -8.77
N PHE A 146 8.26 -8.62 -8.45
CA PHE A 146 9.67 -8.73 -8.08
C PHE A 146 9.86 -9.38 -6.71
N GLN A 147 8.94 -9.15 -5.78
CA GLN A 147 8.96 -9.73 -4.45
C GLN A 147 8.88 -11.25 -4.49
N GLY A 148 8.04 -11.83 -5.35
CA GLY A 148 7.99 -13.29 -5.53
C GLY A 148 9.35 -13.89 -5.88
N ILE A 149 10.11 -13.26 -6.79
CA ILE A 149 11.45 -13.71 -7.18
C ILE A 149 12.42 -13.64 -6.00
N ILE A 150 12.43 -12.50 -5.29
CA ILE A 150 13.33 -12.29 -4.14
C ILE A 150 12.98 -13.23 -2.98
N HIS A 151 11.69 -13.47 -2.72
CA HIS A 151 11.24 -14.41 -1.69
C HIS A 151 11.71 -15.84 -1.97
N GLU A 152 11.58 -16.30 -3.22
CA GLU A 152 12.04 -17.64 -3.61
C GLU A 152 13.57 -17.77 -3.48
N LEU A 153 14.32 -16.76 -3.91
CA LEU A 153 15.77 -16.71 -3.73
C LEU A 153 16.15 -16.72 -2.24
N PHE A 154 15.46 -15.95 -1.41
CA PHE A 154 15.68 -15.90 0.04
C PHE A 154 15.42 -17.25 0.71
N LEU A 155 14.31 -17.91 0.39
CA LEU A 155 13.98 -19.23 0.95
C LEU A 155 15.00 -20.30 0.54
N ASN A 156 15.46 -20.27 -0.72
CA ASN A 156 16.49 -21.19 -1.18
C ASN A 156 17.85 -20.90 -0.53
N PHE A 157 18.22 -19.62 -0.42
CA PHE A 157 19.45 -19.20 0.24
C PHE A 157 19.47 -19.65 1.72
N THR A 158 18.43 -19.34 2.48
CA THR A 158 18.35 -19.70 3.90
C THR A 158 18.31 -21.21 4.12
N LYS A 159 17.70 -21.98 3.20
CA LYS A 159 17.69 -23.44 3.28
C LYS A 159 19.08 -24.06 3.06
N ILE A 160 19.92 -23.46 2.22
CA ILE A 160 21.23 -24.00 1.84
C ILE A 160 22.34 -23.51 2.80
N PHE A 161 22.28 -22.25 3.21
CA PHE A 161 23.40 -21.57 3.88
C PHE A 161 23.14 -21.27 5.36
N CYS A 162 21.89 -21.27 5.83
CA CYS A 162 21.56 -21.00 7.24
C CYS A 162 21.18 -22.31 7.95
N PHE A 163 22.13 -22.87 8.68
CA PHE A 163 21.97 -24.15 9.37
C PHE A 163 21.21 -24.01 10.69
N ASP A 164 21.47 -22.91 11.42
CA ASP A 164 20.84 -22.62 12.70
C ASP A 164 19.67 -21.62 12.58
N SER A 165 18.74 -21.66 13.53
CA SER A 165 17.57 -20.78 13.54
C SER A 165 17.93 -19.30 13.68
N THR A 166 19.01 -19.00 14.42
CA THR A 166 19.51 -17.63 14.61
C THR A 166 19.94 -17.01 13.28
N ASP A 167 20.75 -17.70 12.48
CA ASP A 167 21.22 -17.22 11.18
C ASP A 167 20.04 -16.98 10.22
N ARG A 168 19.03 -17.86 10.24
CA ARG A 168 17.80 -17.67 9.45
C ARG A 168 17.04 -16.43 9.88
N SER A 169 16.96 -16.19 11.19
CA SER A 169 16.29 -15.05 11.78
C SER A 169 16.98 -13.74 11.41
N GLU A 170 18.31 -13.70 11.47
CA GLU A 170 19.11 -12.53 11.07
C GLU A 170 19.01 -12.25 9.57
N ALA A 171 19.09 -13.29 8.74
CA ALA A 171 18.89 -13.17 7.29
C ALA A 171 17.47 -12.66 6.96
N ALA A 172 16.44 -13.16 7.66
CA ALA A 172 15.07 -12.70 7.51
C ALA A 172 14.92 -11.23 7.91
N LEU A 173 15.57 -10.83 9.01
CA LEU A 173 15.56 -9.44 9.48
C LEU A 173 16.22 -8.50 8.47
N LEU A 174 17.40 -8.83 7.96
CA LEU A 174 18.08 -8.04 6.94
C LEU A 174 17.23 -7.87 5.68
N THR A 175 16.62 -8.97 5.20
CA THR A 175 15.74 -8.94 4.02
C THR A 175 14.49 -8.10 4.28
N PHE A 176 13.87 -8.27 5.45
CA PHE A 176 12.70 -7.48 5.87
C PHE A 176 13.00 -5.98 5.93
N LEU A 177 14.13 -5.59 6.55
CA LEU A 177 14.54 -4.18 6.61
C LEU A 177 14.83 -3.62 5.20
N GLY A 178 15.42 -4.41 4.31
CA GLY A 178 15.58 -4.05 2.90
C GLY A 178 14.24 -3.73 2.22
N TRP A 179 13.21 -4.55 2.45
CA TRP A 179 11.86 -4.27 1.96
C TRP A 179 11.26 -3.01 2.58
N VAL A 180 11.39 -2.80 3.88
CA VAL A 180 10.90 -1.60 4.56
C VAL A 180 11.50 -0.33 3.92
N LEU A 181 12.80 -0.34 3.59
CA LEU A 181 13.47 0.77 2.90
C LEU A 181 12.91 1.04 1.49
N ILE A 182 12.35 0.03 0.82
CA ILE A 182 11.67 0.18 -0.48
C ILE A 182 10.23 0.70 -0.28
N PHE A 183 9.52 0.21 0.73
CA PHE A 183 8.12 0.58 0.97
C PHE A 183 7.93 2.01 1.49
N ILE A 184 8.78 2.48 2.41
CA ILE A 184 8.70 3.84 2.97
C ILE A 184 8.62 4.93 1.88
N PRO A 185 9.53 4.99 0.89
CA PRO A 185 9.46 6.02 -0.15
C PRO A 185 8.23 5.85 -1.05
N CYS A 186 7.76 4.62 -1.30
CA CYS A 186 6.51 4.38 -2.02
C CYS A 186 5.31 4.98 -1.28
N PHE A 187 5.17 4.71 0.03
CA PHE A 187 4.10 5.27 0.86
C PHE A 187 4.14 6.79 0.93
N LEU A 188 5.32 7.38 1.15
CA LEU A 188 5.48 8.83 1.21
C LEU A 188 5.10 9.48 -0.12
N ARG A 189 5.51 8.91 -1.26
CA ARG A 189 5.13 9.45 -2.57
C ARG A 189 3.63 9.35 -2.82
N ALA A 190 3.01 8.23 -2.48
CA ALA A 190 1.56 8.07 -2.58
C ALA A 190 0.80 9.07 -1.71
N LEU A 191 1.27 9.31 -0.48
CA LEU A 191 0.72 10.28 0.47
C LEU A 191 0.84 11.72 -0.06
N PHE A 192 1.98 12.08 -0.64
CA PHE A 192 2.21 13.41 -1.22
C PHE A 192 1.64 13.56 -2.64
N GLY A 193 1.13 12.48 -3.24
CA GLY A 193 0.61 12.48 -4.61
C GLY A 193 1.65 12.67 -5.69
N LYS A 194 2.87 12.20 -5.43
CA LYS A 194 3.99 12.29 -6.36
C LYS A 194 4.14 10.98 -7.12
N TYR A 195 4.52 11.11 -8.38
CA TYR A 195 4.93 9.96 -9.21
C TYR A 195 6.36 9.56 -8.89
N GLU A 196 6.75 8.36 -9.34
CA GLU A 196 8.14 7.89 -9.27
C GLU A 196 9.07 8.86 -10.02
N SER A 197 10.16 9.26 -9.36
CA SER A 197 11.21 10.11 -9.93
C SER A 197 12.18 9.35 -10.81
N ASN A 198 12.39 8.06 -10.55
CA ASN A 198 13.23 7.20 -11.37
C ASN A 198 12.61 7.06 -12.79
N PRO A 199 13.30 7.52 -13.85
CA PRO A 199 12.74 7.52 -15.21
C PRO A 199 12.41 6.12 -15.72
N PHE A 200 13.23 5.13 -15.41
CA PHE A 200 13.05 3.75 -15.87
C PHE A 200 11.79 3.12 -15.27
N LEU A 201 11.64 3.19 -13.94
CA LEU A 201 10.46 2.66 -13.25
C LEU A 201 9.19 3.40 -13.67
N ARG A 202 9.27 4.73 -13.81
CA ARG A 202 8.15 5.52 -14.27
C ARG A 202 7.73 5.14 -15.69
N GLU A 203 8.67 4.99 -16.61
CA GLU A 203 8.38 4.60 -17.98
C GLU A 203 7.76 3.20 -18.04
N ALA A 204 8.30 2.24 -17.28
CA ALA A 204 7.73 0.89 -17.18
C ALA A 204 6.26 0.91 -16.72
N ILE A 205 5.92 1.74 -15.74
CA ILE A 205 4.53 1.91 -15.27
C ILE A 205 3.68 2.61 -16.35
N GLU A 206 4.19 3.68 -16.96
CA GLU A 206 3.47 4.47 -17.96
C GLU A 206 3.16 3.68 -19.23
N VAL A 207 3.99 2.71 -19.63
CA VAL A 207 3.70 1.80 -20.75
C VAL A 207 2.39 1.05 -20.56
N HIS A 208 2.06 0.66 -19.32
CA HIS A 208 0.85 -0.10 -19.02
C HIS A 208 -0.39 0.80 -18.86
N LEU A 209 -0.21 2.03 -18.37
CA LEU A 209 -1.30 2.98 -18.13
C LEU A 209 -1.67 3.80 -19.38
N GLY A 210 -0.73 3.94 -20.31
CA GLY A 210 -0.72 4.99 -21.31
C GLY A 210 -0.26 6.34 -20.75
N ARG A 211 0.28 7.21 -21.62
CA ARG A 211 0.49 8.64 -21.32
C ARG A 211 -0.79 9.43 -21.58
N ASP A 212 -0.96 10.57 -20.91
CA ASP A 212 -2.10 11.45 -21.11
C ASP A 212 -2.14 11.94 -22.56
N GLY A 213 -3.13 11.46 -23.33
CA GLY A 213 -3.39 11.85 -24.71
C GLY A 213 -4.11 10.74 -25.49
N PRO A 214 -5.06 11.07 -26.39
CA PRO A 214 -5.80 10.08 -27.18
C PRO A 214 -4.94 9.34 -28.23
N ASP A 215 -3.70 9.78 -28.47
CA ASP A 215 -2.87 9.33 -29.61
C ASP A 215 -1.44 8.88 -29.27
N PHE A 216 -1.12 8.57 -28.01
CA PHE A 216 0.24 8.13 -27.68
C PHE A 216 0.47 6.65 -28.02
N VAL A 217 1.30 6.45 -29.04
CA VAL A 217 1.81 5.16 -29.50
C VAL A 217 3.25 5.05 -29.02
N TRP A 218 3.55 4.11 -28.12
CA TRP A 218 4.83 4.06 -27.39
C TRP A 218 6.08 3.85 -28.28
N TRP A 219 5.90 3.30 -29.47
CA TRP A 219 6.98 3.11 -30.45
C TRP A 219 7.21 4.30 -31.39
N ASP A 220 6.30 5.29 -31.41
CA ASP A 220 6.37 6.42 -32.34
C ASP A 220 6.62 7.73 -31.60
N ARG A 221 7.91 7.97 -31.30
CA ARG A 221 8.39 9.22 -30.69
C ARG A 221 8.20 10.44 -31.59
N GLY A 222 7.89 10.25 -32.89
CA GLY A 222 7.69 11.33 -33.86
C GLY A 222 6.28 11.89 -33.91
N LYS A 223 5.29 11.17 -33.36
CA LYS A 223 3.87 11.55 -33.46
C LYS A 223 3.50 12.80 -32.67
N ASN A 224 4.24 13.13 -31.61
CA ASN A 224 4.01 14.32 -30.77
C ASN A 224 4.30 15.67 -31.47
N ASN A 225 4.93 15.67 -32.65
CA ASN A 225 5.23 16.90 -33.39
C ASN A 225 4.17 17.31 -34.41
N LYS A 226 3.07 16.55 -34.55
CA LYS A 226 1.96 16.93 -35.41
C LYS A 226 0.71 17.10 -34.55
N LYS A 227 0.49 18.32 -34.05
CA LYS A 227 -0.84 18.70 -33.57
C LYS A 227 -1.83 18.51 -34.73
N PRO A 228 -2.98 17.86 -34.51
CA PRO A 228 -4.05 17.88 -35.51
C PRO A 228 -4.47 19.33 -35.76
N LYS A 229 -4.58 19.69 -37.05
CA LYS A 229 -5.12 20.98 -37.50
C LYS A 229 -6.62 21.04 -37.24
#